data_AF-A0A7C5FSB4-F1
#
_entry.id   AF-A0A7C5FSB4-F1
#
_cell.length_a   1.000
_cell.length_b   1.000
_cell.length_c   1.000
_cell.angle_alpha   90.00
_cell.angle_beta   90.00
_cell.angle_gamma   90.00
#
_symmetry.space_group_name_H-M   'P 1'
#
loop_
_entity.id
_entity.type
_entity.pdbx_description
1 polymer ?
#
loop_
_entity_poly.entity_id
_entity_poly.type
_entity_poly.pdbx_seq_one_letter_code
_entity_poly.pdbx_strand_id
1 'polypeptide(L)'
;MPKRLQSLQMLPVNAVVLAVGVADLLTTLFWLATGRAIEVNPVMAAVLRLGIWPFVIVKLGTLGAYISVLEWYRRRRNPVFARLMGNVTLIGYVGIYAISFACVNRAMLS
;
A
#
# COMPACT_ATOMS: atom_id res chain seq x y z
N MET A 1 -24.05 14.63 24.87
CA MET A 1 -23.74 14.04 23.54
C MET A 1 -22.37 14.54 23.06
N PRO A 2 -21.27 13.78 23.16
CA PRO A 2 -19.98 14.28 22.69
C PRO A 2 -19.82 14.02 21.18
N LYS A 3 -20.10 15.02 20.35
CA LYS A 3 -19.78 15.02 18.90
C LYS A 3 -18.27 15.17 18.58
N ARG A 4 -17.37 15.18 19.58
CA ARG A 4 -15.95 15.53 19.38
C ARG A 4 -15.02 14.37 19.00
N LEU A 5 -15.36 13.12 19.30
CA LEU A 5 -14.47 11.97 19.04
C LEU A 5 -14.55 11.39 17.62
N GLN A 6 -15.55 11.79 16.81
CA GLN A 6 -15.68 11.33 15.42
C GLN A 6 -14.67 11.99 14.45
N SER A 7 -13.95 13.04 14.89
CA SER A 7 -13.02 13.81 14.05
C SER A 7 -11.65 13.14 13.85
N LEU A 8 -11.31 12.14 14.67
CA LEU A 8 -10.02 11.42 14.63
C LEU A 8 -10.12 10.00 14.07
N GLN A 9 -11.32 9.51 13.76
CA GLN A 9 -11.48 8.17 13.19
C GLN A 9 -11.15 8.19 11.69
N MET A 10 -9.96 7.70 11.38
CA MET A 10 -9.57 7.31 10.02
C MET A 10 -10.56 6.28 9.49
N LEU A 11 -10.93 6.37 8.22
CA LEU A 11 -11.79 5.36 7.60
C LEU A 11 -11.17 3.97 7.81
N PRO A 12 -11.94 2.95 8.23
CA PRO A 12 -11.42 1.60 8.41
C PRO A 12 -10.70 1.07 7.16
N VAL A 13 -11.24 1.35 5.98
CA VAL A 13 -10.60 0.97 4.70
C VAL A 13 -9.23 1.64 4.51
N ASN A 14 -9.08 2.91 4.90
CA ASN A 14 -7.79 3.60 4.79
C ASN A 14 -6.78 3.05 5.80
N ALA A 15 -7.24 2.64 6.99
CA ALA A 15 -6.39 1.96 7.98
C ALA A 15 -5.92 0.60 7.48
N VAL A 16 -6.79 -0.16 6.81
CA VAL A 16 -6.41 -1.42 6.14
C VAL A 16 -5.40 -1.15 5.02
N VAL A 17 -5.61 -0.14 4.18
CA VAL A 17 -4.65 0.23 3.12
C VAL A 17 -3.29 0.61 3.72
N LEU A 18 -3.26 1.33 4.84
CA LEU A 18 -2.03 1.64 5.56
C LEU A 18 -1.32 0.38 6.03
N ALA A 19 -2.05 -0.50 6.72
CA ALA A 19 -1.50 -1.75 7.25
C ALA A 19 -0.94 -2.64 6.14
N VAL A 20 -1.66 -2.75 5.02
CA VAL A 20 -1.24 -3.51 3.84
C VAL A 20 -0.01 -2.89 3.19
N GLY A 21 0.03 -1.57 3.01
CA GLY A 21 1.21 -0.88 2.44
C GLY A 21 2.46 -0.97 3.33
N VAL A 22 2.30 -0.99 4.66
CA VAL A 22 3.40 -1.24 5.59
C VAL A 22 3.87 -2.69 5.52
N ALA A 23 2.94 -3.65 5.52
CA ALA A 23 3.26 -5.06 5.39
C ALA A 23 4.03 -5.32 4.09
N ASP A 24 3.64 -4.70 2.99
CA ASP A 24 4.34 -4.77 1.71
C ASP A 24 5.76 -4.22 1.73
N LEU A 25 5.96 -3.08 2.40
CA LEU A 25 7.30 -2.55 2.59
C LEU A 25 8.17 -3.57 3.36
N LEU A 26 7.65 -4.12 4.46
CA LEU A 26 8.36 -5.08 5.29
C LEU A 26 8.69 -6.36 4.52
N THR A 27 7.74 -6.92 3.78
CA THR A 27 8.00 -8.08 2.94
C THR A 27 9.03 -7.73 1.88
N THR A 28 8.88 -6.63 1.15
CA THR A 28 9.86 -6.20 0.13
C THR A 28 11.27 -6.12 0.72
N LEU A 29 11.45 -5.48 1.88
CA LEU A 29 12.74 -5.40 2.56
C LEU A 29 13.29 -6.76 2.94
N PHE A 30 12.44 -7.66 3.45
CA PHE A 30 12.85 -9.04 3.78
C PHE A 30 13.34 -9.81 2.55
N TRP A 31 12.63 -9.71 1.43
CA TRP A 31 12.99 -10.39 0.18
C TRP A 31 14.24 -9.77 -0.47
N LEU A 32 14.39 -8.45 -0.40
CA LEU A 32 15.60 -7.75 -0.87
C LEU A 32 16.83 -8.09 -0.02
N ALA A 33 16.67 -8.14 1.31
CA ALA A 33 17.76 -8.49 2.23
C ALA A 33 18.25 -9.94 2.05
N THR A 34 17.35 -10.84 1.62
CA THR A 34 17.70 -12.25 1.33
C THR A 34 18.20 -12.45 -0.11
N GLY A 35 18.22 -11.42 -0.95
CA GLY A 35 18.64 -11.50 -2.36
C GLY A 35 17.70 -12.35 -3.23
N ARG A 36 16.48 -12.62 -2.75
CA ARG A 36 15.53 -13.56 -3.39
C ARG A 36 14.49 -12.90 -4.28
N ALA A 37 14.44 -11.57 -4.31
CA ALA A 37 13.52 -10.85 -5.18
C ALA A 37 14.15 -9.60 -5.78
N ILE A 38 13.57 -9.19 -6.92
CA ILE A 38 13.80 -7.89 -7.54
C ILE A 38 12.54 -7.04 -7.41
N GLU A 39 12.69 -5.73 -7.28
CA GLU A 39 11.57 -4.81 -7.29
C GLU A 39 10.97 -4.74 -8.71
N VAL A 40 9.70 -5.11 -8.86
CA VAL A 40 9.02 -5.17 -10.16
C VAL A 40 8.55 -3.79 -10.60
N ASN A 41 8.29 -2.88 -9.65
CA ASN A 41 7.91 -1.51 -9.97
C ASN A 41 9.14 -0.75 -10.51
N PRO A 42 9.19 -0.33 -11.79
CA PRO A 42 10.38 0.25 -12.41
C PRO A 42 10.81 1.56 -11.75
N VAL A 43 9.86 2.36 -11.23
CA VAL A 43 10.16 3.59 -10.50
C VAL A 43 10.82 3.25 -9.17
N MET A 44 10.26 2.28 -8.42
CA MET A 44 10.84 1.88 -7.14
C MET A 44 12.17 1.13 -7.32
N ALA A 45 12.34 0.38 -8.40
CA ALA A 45 13.62 -0.24 -8.76
C ALA A 45 14.69 0.83 -9.01
N ALA A 46 14.34 1.93 -9.68
CA ALA A 46 15.26 3.07 -9.85
C ALA A 46 15.62 3.73 -8.52
N VAL A 47 14.64 3.93 -7.62
CA VAL A 47 14.90 4.47 -6.27
C VAL A 47 15.75 3.51 -5.45
N LEU A 48 15.53 2.20 -5.56
CA LEU A 48 16.29 1.18 -4.84
C LEU A 48 17.78 1.18 -5.20
N ARG A 49 18.13 1.61 -6.43
CA ARG A 49 19.54 1.80 -6.84
C ARG A 49 20.26 2.89 -6.03
N LEU A 50 19.51 3.82 -5.42
CA LEU A 50 20.06 4.83 -4.51
C LEU A 50 20.28 4.30 -3.08
N GLY A 51 19.77 3.09 -2.79
CA GLY A 51 19.88 2.42 -1.51
C GLY A 51 18.53 2.09 -0.86
N ILE A 52 18.58 1.32 0.22
CA ILE A 52 17.40 0.86 0.97
C ILE A 52 16.67 2.03 1.64
N TRP A 53 17.40 2.99 2.21
CA TRP A 53 16.80 4.12 2.93
C TRP A 53 16.00 5.06 2.01
N PRO A 54 16.52 5.51 0.85
CA PRO A 54 15.72 6.24 -0.14
C PRO A 54 14.45 5.49 -0.55
N PHE A 55 14.55 4.17 -0.77
CA PHE A 55 13.40 3.34 -1.11
C PHE A 55 12.33 3.36 -0.02
N VAL A 56 12.71 3.15 1.24
CA VAL A 56 11.80 3.21 2.40
C VAL A 56 11.11 4.57 2.49
N ILE A 57 11.88 5.65 2.38
CA ILE A 57 11.36 7.02 2.49
C ILE A 57 10.33 7.31 1.40
N VAL A 58 10.65 6.97 0.14
CA VAL A 58 9.73 7.22 -0.98
C VAL A 58 8.48 6.35 -0.87
N LYS A 59 8.62 5.09 -0.48
CA LYS A 59 7.48 4.15 -0.34
C LYS A 59 6.54 4.58 0.80
N LEU A 60 7.08 4.94 1.97
CA LEU A 60 6.29 5.50 3.07
C LEU A 60 5.71 6.88 2.74
N GLY A 61 6.49 7.73 2.06
CA GLY A 61 6.06 9.06 1.65
C GLY A 61 4.89 9.02 0.67
N THR A 62 4.96 8.15 -0.32
CA THR A 62 3.86 7.94 -1.29
C THR A 62 2.62 7.33 -0.65
N LEU A 63 2.77 6.34 0.25
CA LEU A 63 1.66 5.76 1.02
C LEU A 63 0.99 6.82 1.91
N GLY A 64 1.80 7.58 2.65
CA GLY A 64 1.33 8.66 3.52
C GLY A 64 0.63 9.77 2.73
N ALA A 65 1.19 10.17 1.59
CA ALA A 65 0.59 11.16 0.70
C ALA A 65 -0.76 10.68 0.15
N TYR A 66 -0.83 9.43 -0.33
CA TYR A 66 -2.07 8.83 -0.83
C TYR A 66 -3.19 8.87 0.24
N ILE A 67 -2.89 8.37 1.44
CA ILE A 67 -3.84 8.35 2.56
C ILE A 67 -4.25 9.76 2.96
N SER A 68 -3.29 10.69 3.05
CA SER A 68 -3.55 12.08 3.44
C SER A 68 -4.47 12.79 2.45
N VAL A 69 -4.22 12.63 1.15
CA VAL A 69 -5.06 13.18 0.08
C VAL A 69 -6.46 12.56 0.13
N LEU A 70 -6.55 11.25 0.31
CA LEU A 70 -7.82 10.54 0.33
C LEU A 70 -8.69 10.92 1.53
N GLU A 71 -8.07 11.05 2.70
CA GLU A 71 -8.72 11.48 3.94
C GLU A 71 -9.10 12.97 3.89
N TRP A 72 -8.25 13.82 3.31
CA TRP A 72 -8.59 15.22 3.05
C TRP A 72 -9.77 15.36 2.10
N TYR A 73 -9.78 14.60 1.00
CA TYR A 73 -10.85 14.60 0.01
C TYR A 73 -12.17 14.09 0.61
N ARG A 74 -12.11 13.02 1.41
CA ARG A 74 -13.25 12.50 2.16
C ARG A 74 -13.89 13.57 3.03
N ARG A 75 -13.07 14.33 3.77
CA ARG A 75 -13.54 15.36 4.71
C ARG A 75 -14.13 16.58 4.01
N ARG A 76 -13.62 16.97 2.84
CA ARG A 76 -14.02 18.20 2.14
C ARG A 76 -15.06 18.02 1.04
N ARG A 77 -15.11 16.87 0.37
CA ARG A 77 -15.90 16.69 -0.87
C ARG A 77 -16.93 15.58 -0.73
N ASN A 78 -16.49 14.33 -0.75
CA ASN A 78 -17.42 13.20 -0.82
C ASN A 78 -16.83 11.94 -0.15
N PRO A 79 -17.45 11.42 0.92
CA PRO A 79 -16.97 10.23 1.60
C PRO A 79 -17.18 8.93 0.81
N VAL A 80 -18.12 8.91 -0.15
CA VAL A 80 -18.38 7.72 -0.99
C VAL A 80 -17.24 7.47 -1.96
N PHE A 81 -16.74 8.54 -2.60
CA PHE A 81 -15.59 8.43 -3.51
C PHE A 81 -14.33 7.96 -2.78
N ALA A 82 -14.08 8.49 -1.58
CA ALA A 82 -12.94 8.06 -0.76
C ALA A 82 -13.01 6.57 -0.41
N ARG A 83 -14.21 6.06 -0.08
CA ARG A 83 -14.43 4.62 0.15
C ARG A 83 -14.24 3.80 -1.12
N LEU A 84 -14.75 4.28 -2.27
CA LEU A 84 -14.58 3.60 -3.55
C LEU A 84 -13.10 3.44 -3.89
N MET A 85 -12.32 4.52 -3.84
CA MET A 85 -10.89 4.49 -4.12
C MET A 85 -10.13 3.59 -3.14
N GLY A 86 -10.44 3.64 -1.84
CA GLY A 86 -9.86 2.73 -0.85
C GLY A 86 -10.16 1.25 -1.16
N ASN A 87 -11.40 0.94 -1.54
CA ASN A 87 -11.79 -0.42 -1.95
C ASN A 87 -11.09 -0.85 -3.24
N VAL A 88 -10.98 0.03 -4.24
CA VAL A 88 -10.25 -0.24 -5.49
C VAL A 88 -8.78 -0.54 -5.19
N THR A 89 -8.13 0.24 -4.31
CA THR A 89 -6.76 -0.03 -3.87
C THR A 89 -6.66 -1.40 -3.21
N LEU A 90 -7.58 -1.72 -2.29
CA LEU A 90 -7.57 -2.99 -1.58
C LEU A 90 -7.79 -4.18 -2.52
N ILE A 91 -8.74 -4.07 -3.44
CA ILE A 91 -9.01 -5.09 -4.47
C ILE A 91 -7.80 -5.26 -5.38
N GLY A 92 -7.18 -4.17 -5.82
CA GLY A 92 -5.95 -4.21 -6.60
C GLY A 92 -4.84 -4.94 -5.85
N TYR A 93 -4.69 -4.65 -4.56
CA TYR A 93 -3.71 -5.31 -3.69
C TYR A 93 -3.90 -6.82 -3.62
N VAL A 94 -5.12 -7.23 -3.25
CA VAL A 94 -5.49 -8.65 -3.11
C VAL A 94 -5.41 -9.35 -4.45
N GLY A 95 -5.83 -8.68 -5.54
CA GLY A 95 -5.78 -9.21 -6.90
C GLY A 95 -4.35 -9.47 -7.37
N ILE A 96 -3.44 -8.51 -7.19
CA ILE A 96 -2.02 -8.69 -7.51
C ILE A 96 -1.47 -9.87 -6.69
N TYR A 97 -1.74 -9.92 -5.39
CA TYR A 97 -1.24 -10.99 -4.53
C TYR A 97 -1.77 -12.37 -4.94
N ALA A 98 -3.07 -12.47 -5.26
CA ALA A 98 -3.69 -13.70 -5.72
C ALA A 98 -3.12 -14.16 -7.07
N ILE A 99 -2.90 -13.23 -8.01
CA ILE A 99 -2.30 -13.54 -9.32
C ILE A 99 -0.85 -13.98 -9.12
N SER A 100 -0.04 -13.25 -8.35
CA SER A 100 1.34 -13.61 -8.04
C SER A 100 1.43 -14.98 -7.39
N PHE A 101 0.56 -15.27 -6.42
CA PHE A 101 0.50 -16.58 -5.76
C PHE A 101 0.12 -17.70 -6.75
N ALA A 102 -0.89 -17.49 -7.59
CA ALA A 102 -1.30 -18.46 -8.60
C ALA A 102 -0.20 -18.72 -9.64
N CYS A 103 0.49 -17.67 -10.10
CA CYS A 103 1.61 -17.79 -11.04
C CYS A 103 2.79 -18.55 -10.43
N VAL A 104 3.18 -18.23 -9.19
CA VAL A 104 4.28 -18.91 -8.50
C VAL A 104 3.94 -20.37 -8.20
N ASN A 105 2.73 -20.66 -7.72
CA ASN A 105 2.30 -22.02 -7.42
C ASN A 105 2.21 -22.89 -8.68
N ARG A 106 1.75 -22.31 -9.80
CA ARG A 106 1.74 -23.03 -11.09
C ARG A 106 3.15 -23.36 -11.56
N ALA A 107 4.11 -22.44 -11.40
CA ALA A 107 5.50 -22.65 -11.78
C ALA A 107 6.22 -23.72 -10.92
N MET A 108 5.77 -23.96 -9.68
CA MET A 108 6.31 -25.03 -8.83
C MET A 108 5.75 -26.43 -9.18
N LEU A 109 4.59 -26.51 -9.85
CA LEU A 109 3.91 -27.76 -10.21
C LEU A 109 4.22 -28.23 -11.65
N SER A 110 4.97 -27.44 -12.43
CA SER A 110 5.41 -27.72 -13.81
C SER A 110 6.88 -28.10 -13.84
#